data_AF-A0A2E1MD00-F1
#
_entry.id   AF-A0A2E1MD00-F1
#
_cell.length_a   1.000
_cell.length_b   1.000
_cell.length_c   1.000
_cell.angle_alpha   90.00
_cell.angle_beta   90.00
_cell.angle_gamma   90.00
#
_symmetry.space_group_name_H-M   'P 1'
#
loop_
_entity.id
_entity.type
_entity.pdbx_description
1 polymer ?
#
loop_
_entity_poly.entity_id
_entity_poly.type
_entity_poly.pdbx_seq_one_letter_code
_entity_poly.pdbx_strand_id
1 'polypeptide(L)' 'YGISVLMVTHDPNLASKADRMLLLRDGVTAASDIRSAWGVGGNL' A
#
# COMPACT_ATOMS: atom_id res chain seq x y z
N TYR A 1 -12.25 18.49 -12.77
CA TYR A 1 -11.21 17.62 -13.38
C TYR A 1 -10.31 17.13 -12.26
N GLY A 2 -10.16 15.82 -12.08
CA GLY A 2 -9.29 15.25 -11.05
C GLY A 2 -7.90 14.94 -11.60
N ILE A 3 -6.89 14.93 -10.73
CA ILE A 3 -5.53 14.49 -11.07
C ILE A 3 -5.32 13.12 -10.43
N SER A 4 -4.78 12.17 -11.21
CA SER A 4 -4.31 10.89 -10.69
C SER A 4 -2.82 10.98 -10.41
N VAL A 5 -2.39 10.56 -9.22
CA VAL A 5 -0.98 10.61 -8.79
C VAL A 5 -0.51 9.20 -8.47
N LEU A 6 0.64 8.82 -9.04
CA LEU A 6 1.39 7.64 -8.65
C LEU A 6 2.55 8.07 -7.76
N MET A 7 2.59 7.57 -6.53
CA MET A 7 3.61 7.88 -5.53
C MET A 7 4.29 6.59 -5.05
N VAL A 8 5.59 6.65 -4.84
CA VAL A 8 6.37 5.60 -4.18
C VAL A 8 7.01 6.21 -2.94
N THR A 9 6.81 5.59 -1.78
CA THR A 9 7.36 6.07 -0.52
C THR A 9 7.67 4.90 0.40
N HIS A 10 8.68 5.06 1.25
CA HIS A 10 8.97 4.16 2.35
C HIS A 10 8.39 4.68 3.69
N ASP A 11 7.80 5.88 3.72
CA ASP A 11 7.16 6.44 4.91
C ASP A 11 5.71 5.94 5.03
N PRO A 12 5.37 5.13 6.07
CA PRO A 12 4.02 4.62 6.26
C PRO A 12 2.98 5.72 6.55
N ASN A 13 3.38 6.86 7.12
CA ASN A 13 2.44 7.97 7.41
C ASN A 13 2.01 8.70 6.14
N LEU A 14 2.87 8.72 5.13
CA LEU A 14 2.55 9.28 3.83
C LEU A 14 1.75 8.29 3.00
N ALA A 15 2.13 7.00 3.04
CA ALA A 15 1.42 5.92 2.39
C ALA A 15 -0.04 5.83 2.89
N SER A 16 -0.27 5.98 4.20
CA SER A 16 -1.62 5.94 4.81
C SER A 16 -2.60 7.00 4.30
N LYS A 17 -2.12 8.02 3.57
CA LYS A 17 -2.95 9.07 2.97
C LYS A 17 -3.39 8.74 1.53
N ALA A 18 -2.83 7.69 0.93
CA ALA A 18 -3.18 7.28 -0.43
C ALA A 18 -4.53 6.55 -0.45
N ASP A 19 -5.31 6.77 -1.50
CA ASP A 19 -6.59 6.08 -1.70
C ASP A 19 -6.41 4.56 -1.91
N ARG A 20 -5.28 4.16 -2.49
CA ARG A 20 -4.93 2.76 -2.77
C ARG A 20 -3.44 2.55 -2.61
N MET A 21 -3.06 1.36 -2.15
CA MET A 21 -1.66 0.97 -2.01
C MET A 21 -1.43 -0.37 -2.71
N LEU A 22 -0.29 -0.48 -3.40
CA LEU A 22 0.16 -1.71 -4.02
C LEU A 22 1.53 -2.06 -3.44
N LEU A 23 1.62 -3.19 -2.75
CA LEU A 23 2.89 -3.71 -2.29
C LEU A 23 3.54 -4.50 -3.41
N LEU A 24 4.80 -4.19 -3.73
CA LEU A 24 5.57 -4.92 -4.73
C LEU A 24 6.66 -5.76 -4.06
N ARG A 25 6.82 -7.00 -4.53
CA ARG A 25 7.88 -7.90 -4.12
C ARG A 25 8.28 -8.75 -5.32
N ASP A 26 9.59 -8.87 -5.56
CA ASP A 26 10.13 -9.70 -6.64
C ASP A 26 9.52 -9.40 -8.03
N GLY A 27 9.21 -8.13 -8.30
CA GLY A 27 8.61 -7.68 -9.57
C GLY A 27 7.11 -7.96 -9.70
N VAL A 28 6.45 -8.49 -8.67
CA VAL A 28 5.03 -8.84 -8.66
C VAL A 28 4.28 -8.07 -7.57
N THR A 29 2.99 -7.82 -7.76
CA THR A 29 2.14 -7.26 -6.71
C THR A 29 1.88 -8.30 -5.64
N ALA A 30 2.37 -8.05 -4.43
CA ALA A 30 2.27 -8.95 -3.28
C ALA A 30 0.94 -8.79 -2.52
N ALA A 31 0.41 -7.57 -2.43
CA ALA A 31 -0.87 -7.28 -1.79
C ALA A 31 -1.41 -5.92 -2.24
N SER A 32 -2.73 -5.78 -2.36
CA SER A 32 -3.43 -4.56 -2.75
C SER A 32 -4.17 -3.86 -1.59
N ASP A 33 -4.07 -4.41 -0.38
CA ASP A 33 -4.57 -3.78 0.84
C ASP A 33 -3.46 -3.65 1.91
N ILE A 34 -3.53 -2.60 2.74
CA ILE A 34 -2.53 -2.32 3.77
C ILE A 34 -2.55 -3.35 4.94
N ARG A 35 -3.68 -3.99 5.23
CA ARG A 35 -3.81 -4.85 6.41
C ARG A 35 -3.15 -6.22 6.18
N SER A 36 -3.27 -6.73 4.96
CA SER A 36 -2.60 -7.93 4.43
C SER A 36 -1.12 -7.68 4.17
N ALA A 37 -0.76 -6.49 3.67
CA ALA A 37 0.64 -6.14 3.37
C ALA A 37 1.55 -6.08 4.60
N TRP A 38 1.01 -5.71 5.77
CA TRP A 38 1.78 -5.55 7.02
C TRP A 38 1.57 -6.68 8.04
N GLY A 39 0.78 -7.71 7.71
CA GLY A 39 0.55 -8.87 8.59
C GLY A 39 -0.33 -8.58 9.81
N VAL A 40 -1.07 -7.47 9.84
CA VAL A 40 -1.88 -7.04 11.00
C VAL A 40 -3.24 -7.78 11.07
N GLY A 41 -3.49 -8.74 10.16
CA GLY A 41 -4.72 -9.55 10.10
C GLY A 41 -4.61 -10.95 10.70
N GLY A 42 -3.55 -11.27 11.45
CA GLY A 42 -3.35 -12.57 12.08
C GLY A 42 -3.80 -12.61 13.55
N ASN A 43 -5.01 -13.14 13.78
CA ASN A 43 -5.54 -13.65 15.06
C ASN A 43 -5.53 -12.72 16.29
N LEU A 44 -6.62 -11.96 16.47
CA LEU A 44 -7.37 -11.79 17.73
C LEU A 44 -8.85 -11.57 17.40
#